data_AF-A0A7V0SD35-F1
#
_entry.id   AF-A0A7V0SD35-F1
#
_cell.length_a   1.000
_cell.length_b   1.000
_cell.length_c   1.000
_cell.angle_alpha   90.00
_cell.angle_beta   90.00
_cell.angle_gamma   90.00
#
_symmetry.space_group_name_H-M   'P 1'
#
loop_
_entity.id
_entity.type
_entity.pdbx_description
1 polymer ?
#
loop_
_entity_poly.entity_id
_entity_poly.type
_entity_poly.pdbx_seq_one_letter_code
_entity_poly.pdbx_strand_id
1 'polypeptide(L)'
;MKRFIVLPLAGVVLMVFLGCGGGTRDSIKSDLLGRMTNKATDMALNRDDNSSSTTKKSKSYGKGTAGDAHFVQADDYFIGEKDLGRDTWIRVSMAKMLTPPTAQTKNEGKFMQIADGKEQWSRYYWSTRVATKADLRLGAIIIAFDVAGDESVYRSPESLEEAQTNPWFMAKITDMSQLHKGYVMVSGGYKVDVDNLRVAVAKK
;
A
#
# COMPACT_ATOMS: atom_id res chain seq x y z
N MET A 1 38.90 42.59 15.30
CA MET A 1 39.62 41.31 15.49
C MET A 1 38.87 40.30 14.61
N LYS A 2 39.23 39.98 13.36
CA LYS A 2 40.47 39.49 12.71
C LYS A 2 40.80 38.00 13.01
N ARG A 3 40.50 37.14 12.02
CA ARG A 3 40.87 35.71 11.84
C ARG A 3 40.13 34.73 12.77
N PHE A 4 39.85 33.47 12.44
CA PHE A 4 40.22 32.59 11.31
C PHE A 4 38.92 31.95 10.70
N ILE A 5 38.87 31.07 9.69
CA ILE A 5 39.88 30.37 8.86
C ILE A 5 39.31 30.11 7.44
N VAL A 6 40.11 29.56 6.51
CA VAL A 6 39.69 28.99 5.19
C VAL A 6 40.48 27.70 4.97
N LEU A 7 39.86 26.63 4.45
CA LEU A 7 40.49 25.40 3.91
C LEU A 7 39.44 24.67 2.98
N PRO A 8 39.83 23.80 2.04
CA PRO A 8 39.39 23.99 0.65
C PRO A 8 38.86 22.75 -0.11
N LEU A 9 38.43 23.02 -1.35
CA LEU A 9 38.36 22.16 -2.54
C LEU A 9 39.02 20.76 -2.49
N ALA A 10 38.31 19.76 -3.03
CA ALA A 10 38.59 19.10 -4.33
C ALA A 10 38.12 17.62 -4.34
N GLY A 11 37.69 17.11 -5.51
CA GLY A 11 37.53 15.65 -5.70
C GLY A 11 36.32 15.15 -6.51
N VAL A 12 35.97 15.76 -7.65
CA VAL A 12 35.04 15.12 -8.60
C VAL A 12 35.84 14.34 -9.64
N VAL A 13 35.79 13.01 -9.57
CA VAL A 13 36.44 12.12 -10.55
C VAL A 13 35.50 11.92 -11.74
N LEU A 14 35.97 12.34 -12.91
CA LEU A 14 35.35 12.06 -14.20
C LEU A 14 35.77 10.64 -14.66
N MET A 15 34.82 9.73 -14.85
CA MET A 15 35.05 8.50 -15.63
C MET A 15 34.27 8.51 -16.93
N VAL A 16 35.02 8.52 -18.03
CA VAL A 16 34.52 8.35 -19.40
C VAL A 16 34.55 6.85 -19.72
N PHE A 17 33.40 6.27 -20.06
CA PHE A 17 33.34 4.95 -20.68
C PHE A 17 33.12 5.10 -22.19
N LEU A 18 34.19 4.92 -22.95
CA LEU A 18 34.17 4.64 -24.39
C LEU A 18 34.45 3.15 -24.58
N GLY A 19 33.58 2.44 -25.32
CA GLY A 19 33.73 1.02 -25.62
C GLY A 19 32.91 0.62 -26.84
N CYS A 20 33.59 0.33 -27.96
CA CYS A 20 33.00 -0.10 -29.24
C CYS A 20 33.14 -1.62 -29.47
N GLY A 21 32.38 -2.15 -30.43
CA GLY A 21 32.39 -3.54 -30.89
C GLY A 21 31.12 -4.27 -30.45
N GLY A 22 30.24 -4.76 -31.34
CA GLY A 22 30.52 -5.63 -32.48
C GLY A 22 30.37 -7.08 -32.00
N GLY A 23 29.38 -7.89 -32.37
CA GLY A 23 28.59 -7.93 -33.59
C GLY A 23 28.92 -9.22 -34.33
N THR A 24 28.09 -10.26 -34.22
CA THR A 24 27.99 -11.41 -35.13
C THR A 24 26.61 -12.06 -34.94
N ARG A 25 26.07 -12.62 -36.02
CA ARG A 25 24.79 -13.36 -36.04
C ARG A 25 25.00 -14.76 -35.50
N ASP A 26 23.94 -15.44 -35.05
CA ASP A 26 23.60 -16.71 -35.71
C ASP A 26 22.18 -17.17 -35.41
N SER A 27 21.64 -17.92 -36.38
CA SER A 27 20.26 -18.34 -36.46
C SER A 27 20.10 -19.81 -36.07
N ILE A 28 19.14 -20.13 -35.20
CA ILE A 28 18.49 -21.45 -35.22
C ILE A 28 16.98 -21.25 -35.23
N LYS A 29 16.34 -21.70 -36.31
CA LYS A 29 14.90 -21.95 -36.39
C LYS A 29 14.69 -23.46 -36.22
N SER A 30 14.03 -23.86 -35.14
CA SER A 30 13.42 -25.17 -34.93
C SER A 30 12.68 -25.17 -33.58
N ASP A 31 11.52 -25.78 -33.37
CA ASP A 31 10.54 -26.29 -34.34
C ASP A 31 9.12 -26.03 -33.83
N LEU A 32 8.27 -25.52 -34.72
CA LEU A 32 6.83 -25.45 -34.50
C LEU A 32 6.21 -26.74 -35.04
N LEU A 33 6.07 -27.79 -34.22
CA LEU A 33 5.07 -28.88 -34.33
C LEU A 33 5.36 -30.00 -33.31
N GLY A 34 4.77 -29.89 -32.11
CA GLY A 34 5.12 -30.73 -30.95
C GLY A 34 3.93 -31.26 -30.15
N ARG A 35 2.83 -31.64 -30.81
CA ARG A 35 1.69 -32.44 -30.30
C ARG A 35 0.85 -31.86 -29.14
N MET A 36 -0.43 -31.61 -29.46
CA MET A 36 -1.55 -31.69 -28.53
C MET A 36 -1.74 -33.13 -28.00
N THR A 37 -2.64 -33.29 -27.01
CA THR A 37 -2.92 -34.50 -26.18
C THR A 37 -1.82 -34.73 -25.12
N ASN A 38 -2.13 -34.83 -23.82
CA ASN A 38 -3.27 -35.53 -23.21
C ASN A 38 -4.04 -34.72 -22.13
N LYS A 39 -5.37 -34.91 -22.10
CA LYS A 39 -6.19 -34.85 -20.87
C LYS A 39 -6.55 -36.30 -20.53
N ALA A 40 -6.17 -36.80 -19.34
CA ALA A 40 -6.95 -37.72 -18.49
C ALA A 40 -6.10 -38.36 -17.38
N THR A 41 -6.75 -38.61 -16.23
CA THR A 41 -6.42 -39.62 -15.19
C THR A 41 -5.08 -39.51 -14.44
N ASP A 42 -5.13 -38.77 -13.33
CA ASP A 42 -5.11 -39.29 -11.96
C ASP A 42 -4.03 -40.29 -11.46
N MET A 43 -3.54 -39.91 -10.27
CA MET A 43 -3.15 -40.73 -9.10
C MET A 43 -1.79 -41.44 -9.03
N ALA A 44 -1.10 -41.11 -7.90
CA ALA A 44 0.03 -41.79 -7.25
C ALA A 44 1.37 -41.80 -8.03
N LEU A 45 2.50 -41.36 -7.48
CA LEU A 45 3.07 -41.70 -6.17
C LEU A 45 4.04 -40.60 -5.65
N ASN A 46 4.33 -40.62 -4.35
CA ASN A 46 5.43 -39.84 -3.75
C ASN A 46 6.78 -40.16 -4.43
N ARG A 47 7.54 -39.12 -4.75
CA ARG A 47 9.00 -39.19 -4.81
C ARG A 47 9.61 -37.85 -4.46
N ASP A 48 10.38 -37.82 -3.38
CA ASP A 48 11.23 -36.69 -3.03
C ASP A 48 12.34 -36.56 -4.08
N ASP A 49 12.58 -35.35 -4.59
CA ASP A 49 13.86 -34.99 -5.19
C ASP A 49 14.19 -33.52 -4.88
N ASN A 50 15.32 -33.37 -4.19
CA ASN A 50 15.87 -32.10 -3.72
C ASN A 50 16.56 -31.35 -4.88
N SER A 51 15.88 -30.37 -5.48
CA SER A 51 16.48 -29.46 -6.45
C SER A 51 16.71 -28.07 -5.84
N SER A 52 17.96 -27.80 -5.46
CA SER A 52 18.37 -26.47 -4.98
C SER A 52 18.40 -25.47 -6.14
N SER A 53 17.34 -24.69 -6.29
CA SER A 53 17.37 -23.48 -7.12
C SER A 53 17.39 -22.23 -6.24
N THR A 54 18.49 -21.46 -6.35
CA THR A 54 18.74 -20.25 -5.55
C THR A 54 17.88 -19.08 -6.06
N THR A 55 16.56 -19.23 -5.94
CA THR A 55 15.59 -18.21 -6.32
C THR A 55 15.28 -17.33 -5.12
N LYS A 56 15.43 -16.02 -5.27
CA LYS A 56 15.26 -15.04 -4.18
C LYS A 56 13.92 -15.25 -3.49
N LYS A 57 13.93 -15.49 -2.16
CA LYS A 57 12.72 -15.40 -1.33
C LYS A 57 12.16 -13.97 -1.41
N SER A 58 11.20 -13.75 -2.29
CA SER A 58 10.19 -12.74 -2.03
C SER A 58 9.52 -13.14 -0.71
N LYS A 59 9.61 -12.29 0.32
CA LYS A 59 8.76 -12.43 1.49
C LYS A 59 7.32 -12.28 1.00
N SER A 60 6.57 -13.38 0.96
CA SER A 60 5.12 -13.31 0.90
C SER A 60 4.67 -12.69 2.22
N TYR A 61 4.37 -11.39 2.20
CA TYR A 61 3.83 -10.69 3.35
C TYR A 61 2.36 -11.05 3.50
N GLY A 62 2.10 -12.07 4.32
CA GLY A 62 0.75 -12.42 4.76
C GLY A 62 -0.15 -13.03 3.69
N LYS A 63 0.00 -14.35 3.46
CA LYS A 63 -1.17 -15.19 3.12
C LYS A 63 -2.05 -15.31 4.38
N GLY A 64 -2.64 -14.18 4.77
CA GLY A 64 -3.39 -14.01 6.01
C GLY A 64 -4.87 -14.31 5.83
N THR A 65 -5.54 -14.54 6.96
CA THR A 65 -6.99 -14.67 7.08
C THR A 65 -7.73 -13.55 6.36
N ALA A 66 -8.95 -13.82 5.89
CA ALA A 66 -9.86 -12.77 5.44
C ALA A 66 -9.91 -11.65 6.49
N GLY A 67 -9.73 -10.41 6.06
CA GLY A 67 -9.73 -9.23 6.93
C GLY A 67 -11.13 -8.91 7.45
N ASP A 68 -11.34 -7.66 7.88
CA ASP A 68 -12.69 -7.17 8.09
C ASP A 68 -13.44 -6.95 6.75
N ALA A 69 -14.63 -6.35 6.80
CA ALA A 69 -15.46 -6.10 5.62
C ALA A 69 -14.79 -5.26 4.52
N HIS A 70 -13.64 -4.62 4.80
CA HIS A 70 -12.84 -3.90 3.82
C HIS A 70 -11.54 -4.62 3.45
N PHE A 71 -11.42 -5.90 3.82
CA PHE A 71 -10.23 -6.73 3.63
C PHE A 71 -8.98 -6.24 4.36
N VAL A 72 -9.12 -5.33 5.34
CA VAL A 72 -8.04 -4.83 6.19
C VAL A 72 -7.82 -5.79 7.37
N GLN A 73 -6.57 -6.14 7.64
CA GLN A 73 -6.17 -7.03 8.75
C GLN A 73 -5.92 -6.24 10.05
N ALA A 74 -6.01 -6.91 11.21
CA ALA A 74 -5.86 -6.27 12.52
C ALA A 74 -4.44 -5.71 12.80
N ASP A 75 -3.44 -6.19 12.07
CA ASP A 75 -2.04 -5.72 12.10
C ASP A 75 -1.67 -4.82 10.90
N ASP A 76 -2.66 -4.45 10.07
CA ASP A 76 -2.48 -3.41 9.05
C ASP A 76 -2.59 -2.01 9.65
N TYR A 77 -1.82 -1.10 9.08
CA TYR A 77 -1.83 0.32 9.40
C TYR A 77 -2.12 1.11 8.14
N PHE A 78 -2.93 2.17 8.28
CA PHE A 78 -2.90 3.26 7.32
C PHE A 78 -1.75 4.19 7.66
N ILE A 79 -1.00 4.63 6.66
CA ILE A 79 0.13 5.56 6.82
C ILE A 79 0.01 6.73 5.85
N GLY A 80 0.49 7.90 6.26
CA GLY A 80 0.52 9.11 5.45
C GLY A 80 1.79 9.93 5.66
N GLU A 81 1.96 10.94 4.80
CA GLU A 81 3.07 11.90 4.86
C GLU A 81 2.87 12.98 5.94
N LYS A 82 1.60 13.23 6.31
CA LYS A 82 1.15 14.22 7.29
C LYS A 82 -0.15 13.77 7.97
N ASP A 83 -0.52 14.45 9.05
CA ASP A 83 -1.88 14.41 9.61
C ASP A 83 -2.84 15.25 8.75
N LEU A 84 -4.16 15.01 8.84
CA LEU A 84 -5.18 15.73 8.07
C LEU A 84 -5.19 17.23 8.38
N GLY A 85 -5.02 17.59 9.66
CA GLY A 85 -4.85 18.98 10.10
C GLY A 85 -5.93 19.95 9.59
N ARG A 86 -5.55 20.80 8.61
CA ARG A 86 -6.44 21.77 7.95
C ARG A 86 -6.73 21.43 6.47
N ASP A 87 -6.14 20.36 5.95
CA ASP A 87 -6.38 19.92 4.58
C ASP A 87 -7.82 19.40 4.44
N THR A 88 -8.38 19.50 3.23
CA THR A 88 -9.71 18.95 2.93
C THR A 88 -9.69 17.42 2.94
N TRP A 89 -8.61 16.83 2.45
CA TRP A 89 -8.34 15.40 2.49
C TRP A 89 -6.83 15.16 2.34
N ILE A 90 -6.36 13.97 2.71
CA ILE A 90 -5.00 13.50 2.43
C ILE A 90 -5.03 12.07 1.91
N ARG A 91 -4.05 11.66 1.09
CA ARG A 91 -3.87 10.24 0.76
C ARG A 91 -3.28 9.49 1.94
N VAL A 92 -3.72 8.25 2.11
CA VAL A 92 -3.13 7.27 3.01
C VAL A 92 -2.97 5.94 2.28
N SER A 93 -1.96 5.16 2.66
CA SER A 93 -1.69 3.84 2.09
C SER A 93 -1.83 2.76 3.17
N MET A 94 -2.33 1.58 2.79
CA MET A 94 -2.24 0.40 3.65
C MET A 94 -0.79 -0.11 3.73
N ALA A 95 -0.34 -0.47 4.92
CA ALA A 95 1.03 -0.89 5.17
C ALA A 95 1.16 -1.85 6.37
N LYS A 96 2.19 -2.70 6.34
CA LYS A 96 2.65 -3.49 7.48
C LYS A 96 3.75 -2.74 8.24
N MET A 97 3.72 -2.78 9.57
CA MET A 97 4.79 -2.24 10.40
C MET A 97 5.99 -3.19 10.41
N LEU A 98 7.18 -2.68 10.05
CA LEU A 98 8.46 -3.42 10.08
C LEU A 98 9.29 -3.10 11.33
N THR A 99 9.19 -1.89 11.84
CA THR A 99 9.91 -1.45 13.05
C THR A 99 9.00 -0.53 13.85
N PRO A 100 8.69 -0.84 15.12
CA PRO A 100 7.83 0.01 15.93
C PRO A 100 8.51 1.36 16.25
N PRO A 101 7.74 2.43 16.47
CA PRO A 101 8.28 3.71 16.88
C PRO A 101 8.87 3.64 18.29
N THR A 102 10.08 4.18 18.45
CA THR A 102 10.75 4.32 19.75
C THR A 102 11.43 5.69 19.86
N ALA A 103 11.91 6.05 21.05
CA ALA A 103 12.70 7.28 21.23
C ALA A 103 13.95 7.31 20.33
N GLN A 104 14.59 6.15 20.08
CA GLN A 104 15.75 6.03 19.19
C GLN A 104 15.38 6.30 17.73
N THR A 105 14.16 5.99 17.30
CA THR A 105 13.64 6.29 15.95
C THR A 105 12.90 7.62 15.89
N LYS A 106 13.10 8.52 16.87
CA LYS A 106 12.40 9.82 16.99
C LYS A 106 10.86 9.69 17.01
N ASN A 107 10.37 8.56 17.54
CA ASN A 107 8.96 8.14 17.55
C ASN A 107 8.34 7.91 16.15
N GLU A 108 9.16 7.64 15.14
CA GLU A 108 8.72 7.22 13.80
C GLU A 108 8.79 5.69 13.68
N GLY A 109 7.74 5.08 13.15
CA GLY A 109 7.74 3.66 12.81
C GLY A 109 8.25 3.47 11.38
N LYS A 110 8.89 2.33 11.11
CA LYS A 110 9.18 1.90 9.73
C LYS A 110 8.04 1.01 9.24
N PHE A 111 7.51 1.32 8.08
CA PHE A 111 6.40 0.62 7.45
C PHE A 111 6.76 0.19 6.03
N MET A 112 6.08 -0.82 5.53
CA MET A 112 6.14 -1.25 4.13
C MET A 112 4.73 -1.24 3.54
N GLN A 113 4.52 -0.46 2.49
CA GLN A 113 3.24 -0.35 1.80
C GLN A 113 2.86 -1.68 1.15
N ILE A 114 1.58 -2.04 1.22
CA ILE A 114 1.07 -3.31 0.68
C ILE A 114 0.98 -3.24 -0.85
N ALA A 115 0.60 -2.09 -1.41
CA ALA A 115 0.39 -1.89 -2.85
C ALA A 115 1.65 -2.10 -3.71
N ASP A 116 2.82 -1.66 -3.24
CA ASP A 116 4.06 -1.63 -4.04
C ASP A 116 5.34 -2.08 -3.30
N GLY A 117 5.21 -2.49 -2.03
CA GLY A 117 6.35 -2.91 -1.20
C GLY A 117 7.31 -1.79 -0.80
N LYS A 118 7.02 -0.50 -1.09
CA LYS A 118 7.90 0.60 -0.70
C LYS A 118 7.93 0.77 0.81
N GLU A 119 9.15 0.82 1.35
CA GLU A 119 9.39 1.13 2.75
C GLU A 119 9.38 2.65 2.98
N GLN A 120 8.77 3.09 4.09
CA GLN A 120 8.83 4.48 4.55
C GLN A 120 8.90 4.56 6.07
N TRP A 121 9.56 5.60 6.59
CA TRP A 121 9.48 5.99 8.00
C TRP A 121 8.40 7.05 8.17
N SER A 122 7.47 6.88 9.11
CA SER A 122 6.44 7.87 9.40
C SER A 122 6.00 7.86 10.87
N ARG A 123 5.63 9.03 11.38
CA ARG A 123 4.90 9.21 12.65
C ARG A 123 3.38 9.22 12.46
N TYR A 124 2.92 9.42 11.22
CA TYR A 124 1.51 9.53 10.83
C TYR A 124 1.04 8.16 10.37
N TYR A 125 0.63 7.36 11.35
CA TYR A 125 0.11 6.02 11.15
C TYR A 125 -1.08 5.77 12.09
N TRP A 126 -2.04 4.99 11.60
CA TRP A 126 -3.30 4.70 12.27
C TRP A 126 -3.68 3.22 12.10
N SER A 127 -3.83 2.51 13.21
CA SER A 127 -4.63 1.28 13.25
C SER A 127 -6.10 1.67 13.12
N THR A 128 -6.90 0.88 12.39
CA THR A 128 -8.30 1.24 12.09
C THR A 128 -9.25 0.08 12.30
N ARG A 129 -10.54 0.41 12.35
CA ARG A 129 -11.66 -0.53 12.20
C ARG A 129 -12.72 0.08 11.27
N VAL A 130 -13.60 -0.76 10.73
CA VAL A 130 -14.86 -0.30 10.12
C VAL A 130 -15.62 0.59 11.11
N ALA A 131 -16.20 1.67 10.60
CA ALA A 131 -17.02 2.60 11.36
C ALA A 131 -18.35 1.95 11.77
N THR A 132 -18.91 2.41 12.89
CA THR A 132 -20.24 2.04 13.36
C THR A 132 -21.13 3.28 13.35
N LYS A 133 -22.44 3.09 13.54
CA LYS A 133 -23.40 4.22 13.65
C LYS A 133 -23.02 5.23 14.75
N ALA A 134 -22.31 4.81 15.80
CA ALA A 134 -21.84 5.70 16.87
C ALA A 134 -20.64 6.58 16.46
N ASP A 135 -19.92 6.20 15.41
CA ASP A 135 -18.80 6.97 14.85
C ASP A 135 -19.26 8.05 13.86
N LEU A 136 -20.47 7.90 13.30
CA LEU A 136 -21.07 8.84 12.35
C LEU A 136 -21.50 10.11 13.09
N ARG A 137 -20.64 11.14 13.06
CA ARG A 137 -20.90 12.46 13.64
C ARG A 137 -20.15 13.55 12.88
N LEU A 138 -20.71 14.76 12.85
CA LEU A 138 -20.06 15.92 12.25
C LEU A 138 -18.66 16.13 12.87
N GLY A 139 -17.69 16.40 12.02
CA GLY A 139 -16.30 16.58 12.43
C GLY A 139 -15.52 15.29 12.72
N ALA A 140 -16.12 14.10 12.61
CA ALA A 140 -15.38 12.85 12.70
C ALA A 140 -14.37 12.73 11.53
N ILE A 141 -13.13 12.34 11.85
CA ILE A 141 -12.12 12.00 10.85
C ILE A 141 -12.29 10.53 10.48
N ILE A 142 -12.43 10.27 9.18
CA ILE A 142 -12.61 8.96 8.59
C ILE A 142 -11.46 8.64 7.63
N ILE A 143 -11.23 7.36 7.39
CA ILE A 143 -10.47 6.84 6.25
C ILE A 143 -11.47 6.09 5.36
N ALA A 144 -11.40 6.29 4.06
CA ALA A 144 -12.29 5.67 3.08
C ALA A 144 -11.52 5.29 1.81
N PHE A 145 -12.07 4.32 1.07
CA PHE A 145 -11.51 3.84 -0.18
C PHE A 145 -11.74 4.87 -1.30
N ASP A 146 -10.68 5.23 -2.04
CA ASP A 146 -10.68 6.27 -3.08
C ASP A 146 -11.11 5.69 -4.45
N VAL A 147 -12.21 4.92 -4.47
CA VAL A 147 -12.87 4.43 -5.68
C VAL A 147 -14.35 4.83 -5.65
N ALA A 148 -14.76 5.60 -6.66
CA ALA A 148 -16.15 6.01 -6.85
C ALA A 148 -16.95 4.89 -7.54
N GLY A 149 -18.10 4.55 -6.97
CA GLY A 149 -19.15 3.76 -7.61
C GLY A 149 -20.25 4.64 -8.20
N ASP A 150 -21.48 4.15 -8.13
CA ASP A 150 -22.66 4.82 -8.68
C ASP A 150 -22.87 6.22 -8.10
N GLU A 151 -23.43 7.12 -8.92
CA GLU A 151 -23.66 8.54 -8.61
C GLU A 151 -22.46 9.31 -8.02
N SER A 152 -21.23 8.84 -8.26
CA SER A 152 -20.00 9.36 -7.64
C SER A 152 -19.98 9.25 -6.10
N VAL A 153 -20.61 8.20 -5.55
CA VAL A 153 -20.46 7.79 -4.15
C VAL A 153 -19.22 6.92 -4.02
N TYR A 154 -18.29 7.30 -3.14
CA TYR A 154 -17.13 6.47 -2.82
C TYR A 154 -17.55 5.23 -2.04
N ARG A 155 -17.41 4.05 -2.67
CA ARG A 155 -17.86 2.75 -2.15
C ARG A 155 -16.74 1.99 -1.44
N SER A 156 -17.10 0.99 -0.63
CA SER A 156 -16.13 0.05 -0.06
C SER A 156 -15.41 -0.75 -1.17
N PRO A 157 -14.21 -1.32 -0.90
CA PRO A 157 -13.60 -2.27 -1.82
C PRO A 157 -14.48 -3.52 -1.96
N GLU A 158 -14.53 -4.09 -3.16
CA GLU A 158 -15.30 -5.29 -3.49
C GLU A 158 -14.45 -6.57 -3.40
N SER A 159 -13.12 -6.43 -3.37
CA SER A 159 -12.19 -7.55 -3.21
C SER A 159 -10.91 -7.17 -2.46
N LEU A 160 -10.21 -8.20 -1.96
CA LEU A 160 -8.88 -8.06 -1.35
C LEU A 160 -7.87 -7.41 -2.29
N GLU A 161 -7.87 -7.77 -3.58
CA GLU A 161 -6.99 -7.19 -4.59
C GLU A 161 -7.27 -5.69 -4.74
N GLU A 162 -8.55 -5.30 -4.80
CA GLU A 162 -8.95 -3.89 -4.90
C GLU A 162 -8.45 -3.08 -3.70
N ALA A 163 -8.74 -3.56 -2.48
CA ALA A 163 -8.36 -2.92 -1.22
C ALA A 163 -6.85 -2.70 -1.09
N GLN A 164 -6.04 -3.65 -1.59
CA GLN A 164 -4.58 -3.63 -1.50
C GLN A 164 -3.90 -2.76 -2.56
N THR A 165 -4.52 -2.58 -3.74
CA THR A 165 -3.89 -1.93 -4.90
C THR A 165 -4.34 -0.49 -5.13
N ASN A 166 -5.57 -0.15 -4.74
CA ASN A 166 -6.16 1.17 -5.00
C ASN A 166 -5.93 2.16 -3.84
N PRO A 167 -6.00 3.48 -4.12
CA PRO A 167 -5.77 4.49 -3.11
C PRO A 167 -6.83 4.51 -2.01
N TRP A 168 -6.42 5.01 -0.85
CA TRP A 168 -7.29 5.37 0.26
C TRP A 168 -7.07 6.84 0.62
N PHE A 169 -8.09 7.47 1.19
CA PHE A 169 -8.02 8.87 1.62
C PHE A 169 -8.56 9.04 3.03
N MET A 170 -8.02 10.04 3.74
CA MET A 170 -8.53 10.50 5.02
C MET A 170 -9.22 11.85 4.82
N ALA A 171 -10.41 12.01 5.38
CA ALA A 171 -11.22 13.24 5.31
C ALA A 171 -12.07 13.40 6.58
N LYS A 172 -12.84 14.48 6.67
CA LYS A 172 -13.69 14.80 7.82
C LYS A 172 -15.15 14.85 7.40
N ILE A 173 -16.06 14.22 8.15
CA ILE A 173 -17.51 14.30 7.91
C ILE A 173 -17.98 15.75 8.07
N THR A 174 -18.64 16.29 7.04
CA THR A 174 -19.14 17.67 6.96
C THR A 174 -20.66 17.78 6.88
N ASP A 175 -21.34 16.76 6.34
CA ASP A 175 -22.81 16.68 6.36
C ASP A 175 -23.27 15.21 6.49
N MET A 176 -24.38 15.02 7.20
CA MET A 176 -25.05 13.74 7.47
C MET A 176 -26.52 13.75 7.01
N SER A 177 -27.00 14.85 6.41
CA SER A 177 -28.39 14.97 5.93
C SER A 177 -28.78 13.87 4.92
N GLN A 178 -27.79 13.34 4.19
CA GLN A 178 -27.97 12.30 3.17
C GLN A 178 -27.88 10.86 3.71
N LEU A 179 -27.77 10.64 5.03
CA LEU A 179 -27.72 9.28 5.61
C LEU A 179 -28.91 8.39 5.21
N HIS A 180 -30.08 8.99 4.94
CA HIS A 180 -31.25 8.28 4.44
C HIS A 180 -31.09 7.70 3.02
N LYS A 181 -30.01 8.09 2.31
CA LYS A 181 -29.58 7.58 0.99
C LYS A 181 -28.33 6.69 1.09
N GLY A 182 -27.88 6.33 2.29
CA GLY A 182 -26.72 5.45 2.48
C GLY A 182 -25.35 6.13 2.45
N TYR A 183 -25.25 7.47 2.39
CA TYR A 183 -23.95 8.16 2.37
C TYR A 183 -23.88 9.41 3.26
N VAL A 184 -22.66 9.82 3.58
CA VAL A 184 -22.32 11.11 4.20
C VAL A 184 -21.58 12.00 3.21
N MET A 185 -21.56 13.31 3.46
CA MET A 185 -20.62 14.21 2.80
C MET A 185 -19.38 14.39 3.65
N VAL A 186 -18.22 14.43 3.02
CA VAL A 186 -16.94 14.75 3.66
C VAL A 186 -16.30 16.02 3.09
N SER A 187 -15.29 16.53 3.79
CA SER A 187 -14.47 17.66 3.34
C SER A 187 -13.87 17.40 1.95
N GLY A 188 -13.95 18.40 1.07
CA GLY A 188 -13.76 18.24 -0.37
C GLY A 188 -15.08 18.12 -1.15
N GLY A 189 -16.22 17.90 -0.48
CA GLY A 189 -17.54 17.81 -1.12
C GLY A 189 -17.87 16.42 -1.67
N TYR A 190 -17.09 15.41 -1.29
CA TYR A 190 -17.26 14.03 -1.75
C TYR A 190 -18.39 13.33 -0.99
N LYS A 191 -19.15 12.49 -1.70
CA LYS A 191 -20.12 11.54 -1.11
C LYS A 191 -19.36 10.26 -0.74
N VAL A 192 -19.52 9.76 0.49
CA VAL A 192 -18.89 8.51 0.92
C VAL A 192 -19.96 7.59 1.51
N ASP A 193 -20.05 6.38 0.97
CA ASP A 193 -20.98 5.36 1.45
C ASP A 193 -20.71 5.06 2.93
N VAL A 194 -21.75 4.86 3.74
CA VAL A 194 -21.60 4.57 5.17
C VAL A 194 -20.82 3.28 5.42
N ASP A 195 -20.94 2.31 4.52
CA ASP A 195 -20.22 1.03 4.58
C ASP A 195 -18.79 1.13 4.05
N ASN A 196 -18.34 2.28 3.52
CA ASN A 196 -16.93 2.55 3.15
C ASN A 196 -16.11 3.20 4.29
N LEU A 197 -16.74 3.56 5.41
CA LEU A 197 -16.11 4.37 6.44
C LEU A 197 -15.25 3.53 7.40
N ARG A 198 -14.02 3.97 7.64
CA ARG A 198 -13.12 3.47 8.70
C ARG A 198 -12.78 4.58 9.67
N VAL A 199 -12.52 4.22 10.92
CA VAL A 199 -12.05 5.15 11.96
C VAL A 199 -10.78 4.65 12.62
N ALA A 200 -9.92 5.59 13.03
CA ALA A 200 -8.72 5.29 13.79
C ALA A 200 -9.07 4.76 15.18
N VAL A 201 -8.40 3.69 15.59
CA VAL A 201 -8.46 3.15 16.95
C VAL A 201 -7.45 3.91 17.82
N ALA A 202 -7.78 4.15 19.09
CA ALA A 202 -6.85 4.76 20.04
C ALA A 202 -5.54 3.95 20.11
N LYS A 203 -4.40 4.64 20.03
CA LYS A 203 -3.08 4.02 20.23
C LYS A 203 -3.05 3.44 21.66
N LYS A 204 -2.76 2.15 21.77
CA LYS A 204 -2.48 1.47 23.05
C LYS A 204 -1.05 1.74 23.49
#